data_AF-A0A816DVP3-F1
#
_entry.id   AF-A0A816DVP3-F1
#
_cell.length_a   1.000
_cell.length_b   1.000
_cell.length_c   1.000
_cell.angle_alpha   90.00
_cell.angle_beta   90.00
_cell.angle_gamma   90.00
#
_symmetry.space_group_name_H-M   'P 1'
#
loop_
_entity.id
_entity.type
_entity.pdbx_description
1 polymer ?
#
loop_
_entity_poly.entity_id
_entity_poly.type
_entity_poly.pdbx_seq_one_letter_code
_entity_poly.pdbx_strand_id
1 'polypeptide(L)'
;MFYLKWLLRKYVLTLCVLFFVAILILAYYNPEHGLPYIISNDYYDIEEALRHMPICNSQDRPNQRALLSTLHEWTKFAKKHQIQYWISYGTLVGYVQRGGLLPHDEDIDLTIMAQTTPHLFELSRLNFSSIYELVIHPQWYIIDDAKRSYFESERVEFVSLNGRFLNLKDDFHVDLWAAYDYHPNKKRINKKDPPTITSYDNHYNWRSVPREWIFPLKECMFSGIKVWCPAQPEKLVIDTYGDVSVNISAVKCVNQSWVESEEYENAKKLMKMRMKYMTASTEETLVTSRTSTPRHQSSRSLIDLAVEQIPTCNSNDRPRHRTLLLLLQAWSHLADQHNLQYWLTFGSLIGYVQRRGLLPHDSDLHITMAVNDTQQLLNISHTNFSSNYQLKVHPQWNIIGTENRSNFPDQGINFVTPNARFIDLESKYSIDILPSYDANKQNLTVYDPDYNWISYPKNWTYPLQTCYFSQIKMLCPADPEMLVETMFGVKALTKSDTQCRNGTWVEITPGKK
;
A
#
# COMPACT_ATOMS: atom_id res chain seq x y z
N MET A 1 -17.30 -9.71 60.34
CA MET A 1 -17.54 -8.79 59.19
C MET A 1 -16.65 -7.53 59.21
N PHE A 2 -16.42 -6.89 60.36
CA PHE A 2 -15.54 -5.70 60.46
C PHE A 2 -14.07 -5.96 60.14
N TYR A 3 -13.51 -7.07 60.64
CA TYR A 3 -12.10 -7.43 60.41
C TYR A 3 -11.77 -7.67 58.93
N LEU A 4 -12.68 -8.29 58.18
CA LEU A 4 -12.53 -8.54 56.75
C LEU A 4 -12.58 -7.25 55.92
N LYS A 5 -13.45 -6.29 56.28
CA LYS A 5 -13.48 -4.96 55.65
C LYS A 5 -12.23 -4.13 55.94
N TRP A 6 -11.67 -4.26 57.15
CA TRP A 6 -10.43 -3.60 57.53
C TRP A 6 -9.22 -4.18 56.78
N LEU A 7 -9.12 -5.50 56.69
CA LEU A 7 -8.11 -6.19 55.88
C LEU A 7 -8.23 -5.81 54.39
N LEU A 8 -9.44 -5.83 53.81
CA LEU A 8 -9.64 -5.43 52.41
C LEU A 8 -9.19 -3.99 52.15
N ARG A 9 -9.52 -3.05 53.05
CA ARG A 9 -9.06 -1.65 52.94
C ARG A 9 -7.54 -1.54 53.00
N LYS A 10 -6.90 -2.33 53.86
CA LYS A 10 -5.43 -2.33 53.98
C LYS A 10 -4.78 -2.88 52.71
N TYR A 11 -5.29 -3.97 52.15
CA TYR A 11 -4.79 -4.54 50.88
C TYR A 11 -5.02 -3.60 49.68
N VAL A 12 -6.19 -2.97 49.57
CA VAL A 12 -6.47 -1.98 48.52
C VAL A 12 -5.52 -0.79 48.65
N LEU A 13 -5.30 -0.29 49.88
CA LEU A 13 -4.36 0.81 50.11
C LEU A 13 -2.93 0.41 49.73
N THR A 14 -2.48 -0.79 50.10
CA THR A 14 -1.16 -1.31 49.73
C THR A 14 -1.02 -1.47 48.21
N LEU A 15 -2.04 -1.98 47.51
CA LEU A 15 -2.06 -2.07 46.05
C LEU A 15 -2.01 -0.69 45.38
N CYS A 16 -2.77 0.29 45.88
CA CYS A 16 -2.72 1.65 45.38
C CYS A 16 -1.35 2.29 45.58
N VAL A 17 -0.70 2.06 46.72
CA VAL A 17 0.66 2.55 47.00
C VAL A 17 1.68 1.89 46.06
N LEU A 18 1.61 0.56 45.87
CA LEU A 18 2.51 -0.14 44.94
C LEU A 18 2.31 0.33 43.49
N PHE A 19 1.07 0.58 43.07
CA PHE A 19 0.76 1.14 41.76
C PHE A 19 1.33 2.55 41.59
N PHE A 20 1.18 3.42 42.59
CA PHE A 20 1.77 4.77 42.57
C PHE A 20 3.31 4.74 42.55
N VAL A 21 3.93 3.85 43.33
CA VAL A 21 5.39 3.69 43.34
C VAL A 21 5.89 3.17 41.99
N ALA A 22 5.19 2.20 41.38
CA ALA A 22 5.52 1.72 40.04
C ALA A 22 5.42 2.83 38.99
N ILE A 23 4.39 3.69 39.07
CA ILE A 23 4.25 4.86 38.20
C ILE A 23 5.39 5.85 38.41
N LEU A 24 5.77 6.13 39.66
CA LEU A 24 6.89 7.04 39.97
C LEU A 24 8.23 6.48 39.48
N ILE A 25 8.45 5.18 39.60
CA ILE A 25 9.64 4.49 39.06
C ILE A 25 9.63 4.60 37.52
N LEU A 26 8.50 4.31 36.87
CA LEU A 26 8.38 4.42 35.41
C LEU A 26 8.58 5.86 34.91
N ALA A 27 8.07 6.86 35.64
CA ALA A 27 8.28 8.27 35.33
C ALA A 27 9.73 8.71 35.56
N TYR A 28 10.39 8.18 36.58
CA TYR A 28 11.81 8.44 36.87
C TYR A 28 12.73 7.87 35.78
N TYR A 29 12.43 6.68 35.26
CA TYR A 29 13.20 6.05 34.17
C TYR A 29 12.80 6.54 32.76
N ASN A 30 11.67 7.23 32.61
CA ASN A 30 11.23 7.85 31.35
C ASN A 30 10.91 9.34 31.57
N PRO A 31 11.91 10.17 31.92
CA PRO A 31 11.72 11.59 32.25
C PRO A 31 11.22 12.44 31.07
N GLU A 32 11.22 11.87 29.87
CA GLU A 32 10.75 12.45 28.62
C GLU A 32 9.21 12.56 28.53
N HIS A 33 8.45 11.89 29.41
CA HIS A 33 6.99 11.73 29.27
C HIS A 33 6.21 11.98 30.58
N GLY A 34 5.11 12.74 30.53
CA GLY A 34 4.24 13.01 31.67
C GLY A 34 3.29 11.84 32.03
N LEU A 35 2.79 11.80 33.27
CA LEU A 35 1.91 10.73 33.79
C LEU A 35 0.69 10.35 32.91
N PRO A 36 -0.03 11.28 32.26
CA PRO A 36 -1.15 10.94 31.36
C PRO A 36 -0.72 10.23 30.06
N TYR A 37 0.56 10.32 29.70
CA TYR A 37 1.14 9.88 28.43
C TYR A 37 1.41 8.36 28.39
N ILE A 38 1.69 7.75 29.54
CA ILE A 38 1.97 6.31 29.70
C ILE A 38 0.67 5.46 29.63
N ILE A 39 -0.49 6.08 29.79
CA ILE A 39 -1.80 5.40 29.91
C ILE A 39 -2.54 5.34 28.56
N SER A 40 -2.05 6.03 27.52
CA SER A 40 -2.69 6.00 26.18
C SER A 40 -2.23 4.77 25.38
N ASN A 41 -3.17 4.09 24.74
CA ASN A 41 -2.93 2.89 23.92
C ASN A 41 -2.07 3.20 22.67
N ASP A 42 -1.98 4.47 22.27
CA ASP A 42 -1.44 4.91 20.99
C ASP A 42 0.10 4.77 20.89
N TYR A 43 0.84 4.85 22.00
CA TYR A 43 2.31 4.67 21.97
C TYR A 43 2.72 3.21 21.76
N TYR A 44 1.88 2.26 22.20
CA TYR A 44 2.13 0.85 21.92
C TYR A 44 2.15 0.57 20.41
N ASP A 45 1.34 1.29 19.63
CA ASP A 45 1.29 1.12 18.17
C ASP A 45 2.55 1.67 17.47
N ILE A 46 3.11 2.79 17.93
CA ILE A 46 4.38 3.33 17.40
C ILE A 46 5.55 2.39 17.73
N GLU A 47 5.67 1.94 18.97
CA GLU A 47 6.74 1.03 19.36
C GLU A 47 6.66 -0.32 18.65
N GLU A 48 5.45 -0.83 18.41
CA GLU A 48 5.25 -2.04 17.62
C GLU A 48 5.66 -1.83 16.15
N ALA A 49 5.32 -0.68 15.55
CA ALA A 49 5.78 -0.32 14.22
C ALA A 49 7.31 -0.22 14.14
N LEU A 50 7.94 0.39 15.15
CA LEU A 50 9.41 0.50 15.21
C LEU A 50 10.09 -0.87 15.25
N ARG A 51 9.57 -1.85 16.01
CA ARG A 51 10.18 -3.21 16.08
C ARG A 51 10.33 -3.87 14.71
N HIS A 52 9.42 -3.60 13.79
CA HIS A 52 9.42 -4.16 12.44
C HIS A 52 10.14 -3.27 11.41
N MET A 53 10.46 -2.03 11.78
CA MET A 53 11.17 -1.10 10.92
C MET A 53 12.68 -1.41 10.91
N PRO A 54 13.28 -1.62 9.71
CA PRO A 54 14.71 -1.85 9.58
C PRO A 54 15.56 -0.73 10.17
N ILE A 55 16.76 -1.08 10.63
CA ILE A 55 17.83 -0.16 10.96
C ILE A 55 19.08 -0.53 10.15
N CYS A 56 19.84 0.48 9.78
CA CYS A 56 21.13 0.38 9.11
C CYS A 56 22.28 0.73 10.07
N ASN A 57 22.10 1.76 10.90
CA ASN A 57 23.07 2.19 11.90
C ASN A 57 22.39 2.44 13.26
N SER A 58 23.19 2.74 14.30
CA SER A 58 22.69 2.93 15.66
C SER A 58 21.79 4.16 15.85
N GLN A 59 21.91 5.15 14.96
CA GLN A 59 21.16 6.40 15.02
C GLN A 59 19.76 6.29 14.40
N ASP A 60 19.52 5.28 13.56
CA ASP A 60 18.21 5.16 12.89
C ASP A 60 17.07 4.97 13.89
N ARG A 61 17.24 4.18 14.95
CA ARG A 61 16.17 3.94 15.92
C ARG A 61 15.71 5.22 16.64
N PRO A 62 16.60 6.03 17.25
CA PRO A 62 16.18 7.27 17.86
C PRO A 62 15.57 8.24 16.84
N ASN A 63 16.11 8.34 15.63
CA ASN A 63 15.58 9.21 14.57
C ASN A 63 14.15 8.81 14.16
N GLN A 64 13.93 7.54 13.86
CA GLN A 64 12.62 7.00 13.49
C GLN A 64 11.59 7.24 14.61
N ARG A 65 11.99 7.05 15.88
CA ARG A 65 11.11 7.32 17.03
C ARG A 65 10.77 8.80 17.15
N ALA A 66 11.76 9.69 16.97
CA ALA A 66 11.55 11.13 17.05
C ALA A 66 10.59 11.60 15.94
N LEU A 67 10.79 11.18 14.70
CA LEU A 67 9.91 11.48 13.56
C LEU A 67 8.47 11.04 13.79
N LEU A 68 8.26 9.79 14.20
CA LEU A 68 6.92 9.26 14.49
C LEU A 68 6.27 9.97 15.67
N SER A 69 7.04 10.31 16.71
CA SER A 69 6.52 11.07 17.86
C SER A 69 6.11 12.49 17.44
N THR A 70 6.92 13.17 16.62
CA THR A 70 6.62 14.49 16.08
C THR A 70 5.39 14.48 15.18
N LEU A 71 5.26 13.49 14.28
CA LEU A 71 4.04 13.31 13.49
C LEU A 71 2.82 13.05 14.36
N HIS A 72 2.94 12.21 15.38
CA HIS A 72 1.84 11.91 16.30
C HIS A 72 1.35 13.18 17.02
N GLU A 73 2.25 14.02 17.52
CA GLU A 73 1.90 15.29 18.15
C GLU A 73 1.33 16.30 17.15
N TRP A 74 1.83 16.33 15.92
CA TRP A 74 1.18 17.06 14.83
C TRP A 74 -0.27 16.58 14.63
N THR A 75 -0.56 15.28 14.62
CA THR A 75 -1.93 14.79 14.41
C THR A 75 -2.90 15.27 15.49
N LYS A 76 -2.44 15.33 16.75
CA LYS A 76 -3.22 15.87 17.87
C LYS A 76 -3.47 17.35 17.70
N PHE A 77 -2.42 18.10 17.34
CA PHE A 77 -2.49 19.53 17.07
C PHE A 77 -3.47 19.82 15.93
N ALA A 78 -3.31 19.14 14.79
CA ALA A 78 -4.16 19.29 13.62
C ALA A 78 -5.62 18.97 13.92
N LYS A 79 -5.89 17.88 14.66
CA LYS A 79 -7.24 17.51 15.07
C LYS A 79 -7.87 18.55 16.00
N LYS A 80 -7.13 19.04 17.00
CA LYS A 80 -7.60 20.07 17.94
C LYS A 80 -7.99 21.36 17.23
N HIS A 81 -7.23 21.73 16.21
CA HIS A 81 -7.39 22.98 15.45
C HIS A 81 -8.12 22.80 14.10
N GLN A 82 -8.67 21.61 13.84
CA GLN A 82 -9.43 21.29 12.62
C GLN A 82 -8.66 21.58 11.32
N ILE A 83 -7.36 21.30 11.33
CA ILE A 83 -6.48 21.47 10.17
C ILE A 83 -6.60 20.23 9.28
N GLN A 84 -7.08 20.42 8.05
CA GLN A 84 -7.04 19.39 7.02
C GLN A 84 -5.66 19.35 6.38
N TYR A 85 -5.07 18.17 6.31
CA TYR A 85 -3.78 17.90 5.69
C TYR A 85 -3.81 16.51 5.06
N TRP A 86 -2.77 16.13 4.32
CA TRP A 86 -2.52 14.75 3.94
C TRP A 86 -1.03 14.46 3.85
N ILE A 87 -0.62 13.20 4.03
CA ILE A 87 0.76 12.78 3.82
C ILE A 87 1.16 12.94 2.34
N SER A 88 2.37 13.43 2.07
CA SER A 88 2.87 13.72 0.73
C SER A 88 4.36 13.39 0.60
N TYR A 89 4.95 13.66 -0.56
CA TYR A 89 6.38 13.47 -0.85
C TYR A 89 6.98 12.13 -0.35
N GLY A 90 8.12 12.16 0.34
CA GLY A 90 8.84 10.95 0.81
C GLY A 90 7.99 10.15 1.79
N THR A 91 7.25 10.84 2.66
CA THR A 91 6.29 10.23 3.59
C THR A 91 5.20 9.44 2.85
N LEU A 92 4.65 9.96 1.76
CA LEU A 92 3.66 9.23 0.95
C LEU A 92 4.28 8.03 0.22
N VAL A 93 5.52 8.14 -0.24
CA VAL A 93 6.27 7.00 -0.80
C VAL A 93 6.42 5.90 0.25
N GLY A 94 6.81 6.25 1.48
CA GLY A 94 6.87 5.31 2.60
C GLY A 94 5.53 4.63 2.87
N TYR A 95 4.44 5.40 2.91
CA TYR A 95 3.11 4.84 3.06
C TYR A 95 2.77 3.83 1.95
N VAL A 96 2.99 4.18 0.69
CA VAL A 96 2.68 3.30 -0.44
C VAL A 96 3.54 2.03 -0.43
N GLN A 97 4.83 2.14 -0.10
CA GLN A 97 5.74 0.99 -0.11
C GLN A 97 5.50 0.03 1.06
N ARG A 98 5.19 0.55 2.25
CA ARG A 98 5.27 -0.23 3.50
C ARG A 98 4.30 0.21 4.59
N GLY A 99 3.33 1.07 4.30
CA GLY A 99 2.34 1.55 5.26
C GLY A 99 2.93 2.41 6.37
N GLY A 100 4.07 3.08 6.15
CA GLY A 100 4.76 3.81 7.20
C GLY A 100 6.04 4.50 6.75
N LEU A 101 6.79 5.03 7.72
CA LEU A 101 8.03 5.77 7.50
C LEU A 101 9.06 4.97 6.71
N LEU A 102 9.73 5.61 5.76
CA LEU A 102 10.92 5.00 5.15
C LEU A 102 12.03 4.92 6.20
N PRO A 103 12.75 3.79 6.34
CA PRO A 103 13.72 3.62 7.44
C PRO A 103 14.86 4.64 7.49
N HIS A 104 15.06 5.37 6.40
CA HIS A 104 16.12 6.36 6.17
C HIS A 104 15.58 7.79 6.04
N ASP A 105 14.27 8.02 6.19
CA ASP A 105 13.71 9.37 6.17
C ASP A 105 14.28 10.20 7.33
N GLU A 106 14.45 11.48 7.08
CA GLU A 106 14.97 12.47 8.04
C GLU A 106 13.91 13.50 8.45
N ASP A 107 12.77 13.53 7.77
CA ASP A 107 11.64 14.43 7.98
C ASP A 107 10.29 13.74 7.70
N ILE A 108 9.20 14.47 7.93
CA ILE A 108 7.85 14.06 7.57
C ILE A 108 7.22 15.14 6.68
N ASP A 109 6.73 14.76 5.51
CA ASP A 109 6.10 15.66 4.57
C ASP A 109 4.58 15.57 4.64
N LEU A 110 3.94 16.70 4.92
CA LEU A 110 2.50 16.85 4.80
C LEU A 110 2.16 18.00 3.85
N THR A 111 1.04 17.86 3.15
CA THR A 111 0.49 18.94 2.34
C THR A 111 -0.80 19.47 2.93
N ILE A 112 -0.96 20.79 2.87
CA ILE A 112 -2.15 21.53 3.27
C ILE A 112 -2.66 22.35 2.08
N MET A 113 -3.97 22.62 2.05
CA MET A 113 -4.50 23.64 1.16
C MET A 113 -3.94 25.00 1.57
N ALA A 114 -3.41 25.79 0.63
CA ALA A 114 -2.73 27.06 0.89
C ALA A 114 -3.60 28.06 1.67
N GLN A 115 -4.93 27.99 1.50
CA GLN A 115 -5.91 28.79 2.23
C GLN A 115 -5.94 28.51 3.74
N THR A 116 -5.33 27.42 4.20
CA THR A 116 -5.19 27.04 5.62
C THR A 116 -4.02 27.78 6.29
N THR A 117 -3.02 28.21 5.51
CA THR A 117 -1.79 28.84 6.03
C THR A 117 -2.02 30.09 6.89
N PRO A 118 -2.95 31.02 6.56
CA PRO A 118 -3.24 32.16 7.43
C PRO A 118 -3.67 31.73 8.84
N HIS A 119 -4.45 30.64 8.96
CA HIS A 119 -4.86 30.12 10.26
C HIS A 119 -3.66 29.54 11.04
N LEU A 120 -2.79 28.78 10.36
CA LEU A 120 -1.55 28.29 10.96
C LEU A 120 -0.64 29.43 11.43
N PHE A 121 -0.58 30.54 10.70
CA PHE A 121 0.20 31.73 11.07
C PHE A 121 -0.34 32.47 12.31
N GLU A 122 -1.64 32.36 12.60
CA GLU A 122 -2.18 32.81 13.89
C GLU A 122 -1.81 31.83 15.01
N LEU A 123 -1.89 30.52 14.72
CA LEU A 123 -1.57 29.48 15.70
C LEU A 123 -0.08 29.43 16.07
N SER A 124 0.82 29.78 15.16
CA SER A 124 2.27 29.83 15.43
C SER A 124 2.65 30.86 16.49
N ARG A 125 1.80 31.87 16.73
CA ARG A 125 2.00 32.87 17.80
C ARG A 125 1.57 32.38 19.17
N LEU A 126 0.98 31.19 19.27
CA LEU A 126 0.56 30.61 20.55
C LEU A 126 1.67 29.75 21.15
N ASN A 127 1.90 29.90 22.44
CA ASN A 127 2.69 28.94 23.20
C ASN A 127 1.79 27.77 23.61
N PHE A 128 1.78 26.71 22.80
CA PHE A 128 0.97 25.51 23.03
C PHE A 128 1.77 24.34 23.60
N SER A 129 3.10 24.40 23.58
CA SER A 129 3.99 23.33 24.01
C SER A 129 5.37 23.88 24.38
N SER A 130 6.04 23.22 25.33
CA SER A 130 7.46 23.48 25.64
C SER A 130 8.42 22.59 24.84
N ILE A 131 7.90 21.67 24.04
CA ILE A 131 8.66 20.68 23.25
C ILE A 131 8.50 20.93 21.75
N TYR A 132 7.32 21.44 21.35
CA TYR A 132 6.98 21.61 19.94
C TYR A 132 6.72 23.07 19.61
N GLU A 133 7.17 23.50 18.45
CA GLU A 133 6.94 24.84 17.91
C GLU A 133 6.35 24.74 16.50
N LEU A 134 5.35 25.57 16.21
CA LEU A 134 4.83 25.73 14.85
C LEU A 134 5.49 26.96 14.24
N VAL A 135 6.35 26.77 13.25
CA VAL A 135 7.05 27.85 12.54
C VAL A 135 6.44 28.01 11.15
N ILE A 136 5.93 29.21 10.83
CA ILE A 136 5.30 29.49 9.54
C ILE A 136 6.11 30.56 8.83
N HIS A 137 6.40 30.35 7.54
CA HIS A 137 7.17 31.28 6.74
C HIS A 137 6.48 32.65 6.70
N PRO A 138 7.09 33.77 7.11
CA PRO A 138 6.39 35.07 7.21
C PRO A 138 5.89 35.58 5.85
N GLN A 139 6.56 35.17 4.76
CA GLN A 139 6.15 35.45 3.38
C GLN A 139 5.35 34.31 2.72
N TRP A 140 4.61 33.50 3.49
CA TRP A 140 3.82 32.38 2.97
C TRP A 140 2.82 32.76 1.85
N TYR A 141 2.41 34.03 1.80
CA TYR A 141 1.50 34.57 0.78
C TYR A 141 2.17 34.79 -0.59
N ILE A 142 3.49 34.76 -0.67
CA ILE A 142 4.23 34.80 -1.93
C ILE A 142 4.26 33.38 -2.48
N ILE A 143 3.58 33.12 -3.60
CA ILE A 143 3.48 31.75 -4.15
C ILE A 143 4.80 31.28 -4.78
N ASP A 144 5.53 32.21 -5.41
CA ASP A 144 6.81 31.95 -6.06
C ASP A 144 7.92 31.96 -5.00
N ASP A 145 8.41 30.78 -4.64
CA ASP A 145 9.41 30.57 -3.59
C ASP A 145 10.76 31.20 -3.91
N ALA A 146 11.11 31.36 -5.19
CA ALA A 146 12.29 32.11 -5.62
C ALA A 146 12.26 33.60 -5.22
N LYS A 147 11.08 34.12 -4.83
CA LYS A 147 10.90 35.50 -4.33
C LYS A 147 10.84 35.59 -2.80
N ARG A 148 10.92 34.47 -2.10
CA ARG A 148 10.95 34.43 -0.63
C ARG A 148 12.38 34.59 -0.11
N SER A 149 12.52 35.00 1.14
CA SER A 149 13.79 35.19 1.84
C SER A 149 13.86 34.24 3.04
N TYR A 150 15.07 33.85 3.43
CA TYR A 150 15.30 33.16 4.70
C TYR A 150 15.16 34.12 5.88
N PHE A 151 14.64 33.62 7.00
CA PHE A 151 14.54 34.36 8.26
C PHE A 151 15.16 33.50 9.39
N GLU A 152 16.48 33.35 9.36
CA GLU A 152 17.24 32.51 10.31
C GLU A 152 16.98 32.90 11.78
N SER A 153 16.84 34.19 12.09
CA SER A 153 16.51 34.67 13.44
C SER A 153 15.13 34.20 13.93
N GLU A 154 14.28 33.75 13.03
CA GLU A 154 12.93 33.22 13.27
C GLU A 154 12.86 31.71 13.00
N ARG A 155 14.00 31.02 12.87
CA ARG A 155 14.11 29.59 12.52
C ARG A 155 13.46 29.20 11.18
N VAL A 156 13.33 30.16 10.26
CA VAL A 156 12.84 29.92 8.90
C VAL A 156 14.04 29.75 7.97
N GLU A 157 14.58 28.53 7.98
CA GLU A 157 15.69 28.09 7.13
C GLU A 157 15.20 27.39 5.84
N PHE A 158 13.97 27.68 5.45
CA PHE A 158 13.30 27.13 4.27
C PHE A 158 12.58 28.24 3.52
N VAL A 159 12.44 28.10 2.20
CA VAL A 159 11.69 29.07 1.37
C VAL A 159 10.50 28.44 0.66
N SER A 160 10.59 27.18 0.24
CA SER A 160 9.53 26.54 -0.57
C SER A 160 8.32 26.09 0.25
N LEU A 161 8.54 25.71 1.52
CA LEU A 161 7.49 25.28 2.44
C LEU A 161 6.68 26.47 2.95
N ASN A 162 5.45 26.22 3.37
CA ASN A 162 4.69 27.22 4.11
C ASN A 162 4.95 27.19 5.61
N GLY A 163 5.46 26.07 6.15
CA GLY A 163 5.82 25.99 7.56
C GLY A 163 6.44 24.65 7.97
N ARG A 164 6.84 24.58 9.24
CA ARG A 164 7.33 23.39 9.92
C ARG A 164 6.70 23.25 11.30
N PHE A 165 6.40 22.02 11.69
CA PHE A 165 6.11 21.66 13.08
C PHE A 165 7.36 21.00 13.67
N LEU A 166 8.11 21.76 14.48
CA LEU A 166 9.45 21.43 14.95
C LEU A 166 9.42 20.78 16.32
N ASN A 167 10.25 19.76 16.53
CA ASN A 167 10.62 19.28 17.86
C ASN A 167 11.89 20.00 18.35
N LEU A 168 11.76 20.79 19.42
CA LEU A 168 12.82 21.65 19.93
C LEU A 168 13.99 20.89 20.60
N LYS A 169 13.87 19.58 20.82
CA LYS A 169 14.93 18.77 21.44
C LYS A 169 15.96 18.25 20.44
N ASP A 170 15.51 17.91 19.24
CA ASP A 170 16.26 17.08 18.29
C ASP A 170 16.10 17.54 16.82
N ASP A 171 15.43 18.67 16.58
CA ASP A 171 15.18 19.29 15.27
C ASP A 171 14.43 18.42 14.23
N PHE A 172 13.93 17.24 14.63
CA PHE A 172 13.02 16.46 13.80
C PHE A 172 11.70 17.20 13.63
N HIS A 173 11.18 17.18 12.41
CA HIS A 173 10.08 18.06 12.05
C HIS A 173 9.11 17.46 11.05
N VAL A 174 7.95 18.10 10.98
CA VAL A 174 6.98 17.92 9.91
C VAL A 174 7.00 19.14 8.99
N ASP A 175 7.30 18.92 7.72
CA ASP A 175 7.23 19.90 6.64
C ASP A 175 5.79 20.10 6.17
N LEU A 176 5.38 21.37 6.03
CA LEU A 176 4.04 21.77 5.60
C LEU A 176 4.09 22.40 4.21
N TRP A 177 3.85 21.58 3.19
CA TRP A 177 3.78 21.96 1.79
C TRP A 177 2.43 22.56 1.41
N ALA A 178 2.42 23.52 0.48
CA ALA A 178 1.20 24.18 0.03
C ALA A 178 0.65 23.58 -1.27
N ALA A 179 -0.66 23.35 -1.30
CA ALA A 179 -1.41 23.01 -2.50
C ALA A 179 -2.50 24.04 -2.82
N TYR A 180 -2.83 24.16 -4.10
CA TYR A 180 -3.71 25.19 -4.65
C TYR A 180 -4.77 24.56 -5.55
N ASP A 181 -6.01 25.06 -5.53
CA ASP A 181 -7.07 24.63 -6.47
C ASP A 181 -6.89 25.19 -7.90
N TYR A 182 -5.74 25.83 -8.16
CA TYR A 182 -5.41 26.46 -9.43
C TYR A 182 -3.92 26.40 -9.69
N HIS A 183 -3.54 26.41 -10.96
CA HIS A 183 -2.14 26.51 -11.34
C HIS A 183 -1.69 27.98 -11.21
N PRO A 184 -0.66 28.31 -10.40
CA PRO A 184 -0.26 29.70 -10.14
C PRO A 184 0.09 30.52 -11.39
N ASN A 185 0.72 29.88 -12.39
CA ASN A 185 1.05 30.52 -13.66
C ASN A 185 -0.13 30.70 -14.64
N LYS A 186 -1.33 30.14 -14.35
CA LYS A 186 -2.50 30.32 -15.23
C LYS A 186 -3.27 31.58 -14.86
N LYS A 187 -3.31 32.55 -15.78
CA LYS A 187 -4.05 33.82 -15.61
C LYS A 187 -5.57 33.68 -15.58
N ARG A 188 -6.14 32.58 -16.12
CA ARG A 188 -7.58 32.28 -16.12
C ARG A 188 -7.79 30.77 -15.97
N ILE A 189 -8.73 30.39 -15.10
CA ILE A 189 -9.23 29.03 -14.96
C ILE A 189 -10.52 28.94 -15.77
N ASN A 190 -10.58 28.03 -16.74
CA ASN A 190 -11.82 27.80 -17.47
C ASN A 190 -12.76 26.96 -16.60
N LYS A 191 -14.00 27.40 -16.36
CA LYS A 191 -14.99 26.67 -15.55
C LYS A 191 -15.31 25.27 -16.09
N LYS A 192 -14.96 24.97 -17.35
CA LYS A 192 -15.14 23.66 -17.97
C LYS A 192 -13.96 22.71 -17.71
N ASP A 193 -12.81 23.21 -17.25
CA ASP A 193 -11.67 22.35 -16.96
C ASP A 193 -12.00 21.45 -15.76
N PRO A 194 -11.59 20.18 -15.77
CA PRO A 194 -11.77 19.32 -14.62
C PRO A 194 -11.04 19.92 -13.40
N PRO A 195 -11.60 19.77 -12.18
CA PRO A 195 -10.98 20.31 -10.98
C PRO A 195 -9.63 19.62 -10.74
N THR A 196 -8.59 20.41 -10.50
CA THR A 196 -7.23 19.92 -10.22
C THR A 196 -6.71 20.50 -8.92
N ILE A 197 -5.81 19.77 -8.28
CA ILE A 197 -4.95 20.29 -7.22
C ILE A 197 -3.56 20.50 -7.79
N THR A 198 -2.96 21.63 -7.50
CA THR A 198 -1.62 22.00 -7.97
C THR A 198 -0.69 22.20 -6.77
N SER A 199 0.47 21.56 -6.81
CA SER A 199 1.54 21.70 -5.82
C SER A 199 2.89 21.59 -6.51
N TYR A 200 3.97 21.74 -5.76
CA TYR A 200 5.29 21.36 -6.25
C TYR A 200 5.40 19.83 -6.35
N ASP A 201 6.19 19.36 -7.33
CA ASP A 201 6.70 18.00 -7.38
C ASP A 201 8.04 17.89 -6.62
N ASN A 202 8.65 16.70 -6.65
CA ASN A 202 9.94 16.42 -6.00
C ASN A 202 11.15 17.12 -6.66
N HIS A 203 10.93 17.87 -7.75
CA HIS A 203 11.93 18.70 -8.42
C HIS A 203 11.54 20.18 -8.38
N TYR A 204 10.62 20.57 -7.49
CA TYR A 204 10.13 21.95 -7.31
C TYR A 204 9.49 22.55 -8.58
N ASN A 205 8.93 21.70 -9.46
CA ASN A 205 8.12 22.15 -10.59
C ASN A 205 6.64 22.14 -10.23
N TRP A 206 5.88 23.10 -10.77
CA TRP A 206 4.43 23.10 -10.63
C TRP A 206 3.82 21.88 -11.34
N ARG A 207 3.06 21.07 -10.59
CA ARG A 207 2.37 19.89 -11.08
C ARG A 207 0.90 19.96 -10.70
N SER A 208 0.01 19.76 -11.68
CA SER A 208 -1.44 19.69 -11.46
C SER A 208 -1.92 18.26 -11.63
N VAL A 209 -2.63 17.74 -10.62
CA VAL A 209 -3.23 16.40 -10.64
C VAL A 209 -4.75 16.51 -10.52
N PRO A 210 -5.53 15.53 -11.00
CA PRO A 210 -6.97 15.51 -10.83
C PRO A 210 -7.36 15.55 -9.34
N ARG A 211 -8.37 16.37 -8.99
CA ARG A 211 -8.77 16.57 -7.59
C ARG A 211 -9.17 15.25 -6.93
N GLU A 212 -9.79 14.34 -7.67
CA GLU A 212 -10.23 13.03 -7.18
C GLU A 212 -9.09 12.06 -6.83
N TRP A 213 -7.84 12.39 -7.17
CA TRP A 213 -6.68 11.62 -6.70
C TRP A 213 -6.35 11.95 -5.25
N ILE A 214 -6.71 13.16 -4.79
CA ILE A 214 -6.48 13.61 -3.42
C ILE A 214 -7.76 13.49 -2.60
N PHE A 215 -8.88 14.00 -3.10
CA PHE A 215 -10.13 14.06 -2.35
C PHE A 215 -11.17 13.01 -2.81
N PRO A 216 -12.00 12.47 -1.90
CA PRO A 216 -11.98 12.72 -0.46
C PRO A 216 -10.77 12.06 0.21
N LEU A 217 -10.20 12.74 1.21
CA LEU A 217 -9.14 12.17 2.02
C LEU A 217 -9.65 10.94 2.78
N LYS A 218 -8.78 9.96 2.98
CA LYS A 218 -9.08 8.73 3.72
C LYS A 218 -8.24 8.69 4.99
N GLU A 219 -8.83 8.26 6.10
CA GLU A 219 -8.02 7.88 7.26
C GLU A 219 -7.23 6.62 6.93
N CYS A 220 -5.94 6.62 7.28
CA CYS A 220 -5.03 5.51 7.05
C CYS A 220 -4.08 5.35 8.23
N MET A 221 -3.53 4.15 8.41
CA MET A 221 -2.50 3.87 9.42
C MET A 221 -1.11 4.05 8.81
N PHE A 222 -0.29 4.89 9.43
CA PHE A 222 1.10 5.17 9.06
C PHE A 222 2.01 4.86 10.24
N SER A 223 2.74 3.74 10.20
CA SER A 223 3.62 3.32 11.31
C SER A 223 2.94 3.37 12.69
N GLY A 224 1.69 2.88 12.77
CA GLY A 224 0.91 2.89 14.02
C GLY A 224 0.18 4.21 14.33
N ILE A 225 0.33 5.23 13.49
CA ILE A 225 -0.31 6.54 13.67
C ILE A 225 -1.45 6.70 12.67
N LYS A 226 -2.64 7.05 13.14
CA LYS A 226 -3.75 7.39 12.25
C LYS A 226 -3.52 8.79 11.64
N VAL A 227 -3.45 8.85 10.31
CA VAL A 227 -3.23 10.09 9.54
C VAL A 227 -4.24 10.20 8.38
N TRP A 228 -4.21 11.33 7.69
CA TRP A 228 -4.97 11.54 6.46
C TRP A 228 -4.13 11.20 5.22
N CYS A 229 -4.64 10.29 4.39
CA CYS A 229 -4.06 9.93 3.11
C CYS A 229 -4.89 10.51 1.95
N PRO A 230 -4.26 10.78 0.79
CA PRO A 230 -4.96 11.01 -0.47
C PRO A 230 -5.92 9.87 -0.84
N ALA A 231 -6.92 10.14 -1.67
CA ALA A 231 -7.88 9.14 -2.15
C ALA A 231 -7.24 8.02 -2.98
N GLN A 232 -6.18 8.35 -3.74
CA GLN A 232 -5.47 7.47 -4.68
C GLN A 232 -3.94 7.67 -4.53
N PRO A 233 -3.35 7.23 -3.39
CA PRO A 233 -1.97 7.53 -3.03
C PRO A 233 -0.95 6.96 -4.03
N GLU A 234 -1.20 5.76 -4.58
CA GLU A 234 -0.33 5.12 -5.56
C GLU A 234 -0.23 5.94 -6.84
N LYS A 235 -1.33 6.55 -7.31
CA LYS A 235 -1.31 7.37 -8.53
C LYS A 235 -0.44 8.61 -8.36
N LEU A 236 -0.46 9.22 -7.18
CA LEU A 236 0.38 10.38 -6.87
C LEU A 236 1.86 10.00 -6.81
N VAL A 237 2.18 8.86 -6.20
CA VAL A 237 3.55 8.34 -6.16
C VAL A 237 4.05 8.00 -7.56
N ILE A 238 3.23 7.32 -8.37
CA ILE A 238 3.56 7.00 -9.76
C ILE A 238 3.78 8.26 -10.61
N ASP A 239 2.90 9.25 -10.50
CA ASP A 239 2.99 10.49 -11.29
C ASP A 239 4.25 11.29 -10.98
N THR A 240 4.62 11.38 -9.70
CA THR A 240 5.76 12.19 -9.23
C THR A 240 7.09 11.43 -9.32
N TYR A 241 7.12 10.18 -8.87
CA TYR A 241 8.36 9.41 -8.67
C TYR A 241 8.52 8.26 -9.67
N GLY A 242 7.49 7.95 -10.45
CA GLY A 242 7.47 6.88 -11.46
C GLY A 242 7.05 5.52 -10.90
N ASP A 243 6.65 4.60 -11.78
CA ASP A 243 6.09 3.29 -11.41
C ASP A 243 6.98 2.45 -10.47
N VAL A 244 8.30 2.61 -10.56
CA VAL A 244 9.26 1.85 -9.75
C VAL A 244 9.19 2.23 -8.27
N SER A 245 8.85 3.48 -7.98
CA SER A 245 8.87 4.05 -6.62
C SER A 245 7.79 3.52 -5.70
N VAL A 246 6.74 2.89 -6.22
CA VAL A 246 5.70 2.27 -5.38
C VAL A 246 6.19 1.01 -4.66
N ASN A 247 7.30 0.44 -5.13
CA ASN A 247 7.68 -0.95 -4.84
C ASN A 247 9.16 -1.12 -4.47
N ILE A 248 10.04 -0.33 -5.09
CA ILE A 248 11.48 -0.41 -4.85
C ILE A 248 11.93 0.87 -4.15
N SER A 249 12.57 0.69 -2.99
CA SER A 249 13.21 1.79 -2.28
C SER A 249 14.38 2.34 -3.09
N ALA A 250 14.39 3.66 -3.27
CA ALA A 250 15.50 4.37 -3.92
C ALA A 250 16.81 4.27 -3.10
N VAL A 251 16.73 3.86 -1.84
CA VAL A 251 17.84 3.76 -0.90
C VAL A 251 17.87 2.37 -0.26
N LYS A 252 19.05 1.82 -0.05
CA LYS A 252 19.29 0.54 0.63
C LYS A 252 20.39 0.69 1.68
N CYS A 253 20.38 -0.16 2.69
CA CYS A 253 21.46 -0.22 3.67
C CYS A 253 22.63 -1.04 3.14
N VAL A 254 23.83 -0.47 3.12
CA VAL A 254 25.09 -1.15 2.83
C VAL A 254 26.14 -0.71 3.84
N ASN A 255 26.77 -1.65 4.54
CA ASN A 255 27.85 -1.36 5.50
C ASN A 255 27.51 -0.26 6.52
N GLN A 256 26.31 -0.33 7.11
CA GLN A 256 25.80 0.65 8.08
C GLN A 256 25.61 2.07 7.52
N SER A 257 25.49 2.21 6.20
CA SER A 257 25.15 3.47 5.55
C SER A 257 23.99 3.28 4.58
N TRP A 258 23.06 4.23 4.61
CA TRP A 258 22.00 4.35 3.63
C TRP A 258 22.61 4.89 2.33
N VAL A 259 22.54 4.10 1.25
CA VAL A 259 23.11 4.45 -0.06
C VAL A 259 22.08 4.27 -1.16
N GLU A 260 22.25 4.98 -2.27
CA GLU A 260 21.39 4.83 -3.44
C GLU A 260 21.31 3.38 -3.92
N SER A 261 20.11 2.97 -4.31
CA SER A 261 19.81 1.62 -4.76
C SER A 261 20.09 1.48 -6.25
N GLU A 262 21.17 0.78 -6.59
CA GLU A 262 21.45 0.38 -7.99
C GLU A 262 20.27 -0.38 -8.62
N GLU A 263 19.53 -1.15 -7.83
CA GLU A 263 18.33 -1.87 -8.27
C GLU A 263 17.23 -0.91 -8.72
N TYR A 264 16.98 0.13 -7.91
CA TYR A 264 16.03 1.19 -8.23
C TYR A 264 16.42 1.92 -9.53
N GLU A 265 17.69 2.31 -9.64
CA GLU A 265 18.19 3.01 -10.82
C GLU A 265 18.13 2.16 -12.10
N ASN A 266 18.44 0.87 -11.98
CA ASN A 266 18.34 -0.06 -13.10
C ASN A 266 16.88 -0.29 -13.51
N ALA A 267 15.96 -0.44 -12.54
CA ALA A 267 14.54 -0.59 -12.81
C ALA A 267 13.96 0.67 -13.49
N LYS A 268 14.35 1.87 -13.02
CA LYS A 268 13.94 3.16 -13.61
C LYS A 268 14.43 3.29 -15.05
N LYS A 269 15.68 2.92 -15.34
CA LYS A 269 16.24 2.88 -16.70
C LYS A 269 15.49 1.89 -17.60
N LEU A 270 15.21 0.69 -17.11
CA LEU A 270 14.50 -0.35 -17.86
C LEU A 270 13.07 0.09 -18.20
N MET A 271 12.36 0.72 -17.26
CA MET A 271 11.01 1.22 -17.47
C MET A 271 10.99 2.34 -18.52
N LYS A 272 11.93 3.29 -18.44
CA LYS A 272 12.10 4.35 -19.43
C LYS A 272 12.39 3.80 -20.83
N MET A 273 13.22 2.76 -20.93
CA MET A 273 13.48 2.06 -22.20
C MET A 273 12.20 1.39 -22.73
N ARG A 274 11.48 0.64 -21.90
CA ARG A 274 10.23 -0.04 -22.31
C ARG A 274 9.17 0.95 -22.79
N MET A 275 8.99 2.08 -22.11
CA MET A 275 8.08 3.13 -22.56
C MET A 275 8.47 3.66 -23.94
N LYS A 276 9.77 3.92 -24.18
CA LYS A 276 10.28 4.35 -25.49
C LYS A 276 10.01 3.30 -26.58
N TYR A 277 10.18 2.01 -26.29
CA TYR A 277 9.87 0.94 -27.22
C TYR A 277 8.36 0.78 -27.48
N MET A 278 7.52 0.95 -26.46
CA MET A 278 6.06 0.93 -26.63
C MET A 278 5.56 2.08 -27.51
N THR A 279 6.10 3.30 -27.32
CA THR A 279 5.76 4.46 -28.18
C THR A 279 6.32 4.34 -29.60
N ALA A 280 7.42 3.61 -29.80
CA ALA A 280 7.97 3.34 -31.14
C ALA A 280 7.21 2.21 -31.86
N SER A 281 6.71 1.21 -31.13
CA SER A 281 5.94 0.09 -31.69
C SER A 281 4.54 0.47 -32.18
N THR A 282 4.04 1.65 -31.81
CA THR A 282 2.80 2.22 -32.36
C THR A 282 2.99 2.88 -33.73
N GLU A 283 4.23 3.05 -34.22
CA GLU A 283 4.50 3.64 -35.55
C GLU A 283 5.05 2.66 -36.60
N GLU A 284 5.45 1.44 -36.23
CA GLU A 284 5.93 0.44 -37.20
C GLU A 284 5.25 -0.91 -37.02
N THR A 285 4.05 -1.06 -37.60
CA THR A 285 3.55 -2.37 -38.00
C THR A 285 3.79 -2.56 -39.49
N LEU A 286 4.91 -3.23 -39.82
CA LEU A 286 5.09 -4.17 -40.93
C LEU A 286 6.59 -4.45 -41.03
N VAL A 287 7.00 -5.66 -40.62
CA VAL A 287 7.89 -6.58 -41.37
C VAL A 287 8.47 -7.62 -40.41
N THR A 288 8.31 -8.86 -40.84
CA THR A 288 8.84 -10.10 -40.31
C THR A 288 10.35 -10.09 -40.07
N SER A 289 10.82 -10.78 -39.03
CA SER A 289 11.73 -11.94 -39.20
C SER A 289 12.17 -12.57 -37.87
N ARG A 290 12.26 -13.89 -37.91
CA ARG A 290 12.97 -14.75 -36.95
C ARG A 290 14.47 -14.46 -37.02
N THR A 291 15.15 -14.47 -35.88
CA THR A 291 16.42 -15.21 -35.67
C THR A 291 16.81 -15.24 -34.20
N SER A 292 17.31 -16.40 -33.79
CA SER A 292 17.87 -16.78 -32.50
C SER A 292 19.30 -16.27 -32.27
N THR A 293 19.69 -16.25 -30.98
CA THR A 293 21.04 -16.15 -30.34
C THR A 293 21.41 -14.79 -29.74
N PRO A 294 22.35 -14.72 -28.77
CA PRO A 294 22.47 -15.51 -27.54
C PRO A 294 22.48 -14.63 -26.27
N ARG A 295 22.30 -15.31 -25.13
CA ARG A 295 22.15 -14.82 -23.76
C ARG A 295 23.30 -13.89 -23.32
N HIS A 296 23.04 -12.58 -23.21
CA HIS A 296 23.87 -11.62 -22.47
C HIS A 296 23.31 -11.38 -21.05
N GLN A 297 24.21 -11.49 -20.08
CA GLN A 297 24.09 -11.26 -18.63
C GLN A 297 23.08 -10.16 -18.26
N SER A 298 21.91 -10.57 -17.74
CA SER A 298 20.74 -9.70 -17.58
C SER A 298 20.67 -9.02 -16.21
N SER A 299 20.33 -7.73 -16.22
CA SER A 299 19.66 -7.06 -15.10
C SER A 299 18.52 -7.95 -14.55
N ARG A 300 18.47 -8.16 -13.23
CA ARG A 300 17.43 -8.99 -12.59
C ARG A 300 16.04 -8.41 -12.84
N SER A 301 15.05 -9.25 -13.15
CA SER A 301 13.66 -8.83 -13.37
C SER A 301 12.93 -8.58 -12.04
N LEU A 302 11.86 -7.78 -12.02
CA LEU A 302 11.00 -7.62 -10.83
C LEU A 302 10.49 -8.96 -10.27
N ILE A 303 10.29 -9.93 -11.16
CA ILE A 303 9.89 -11.29 -10.79
C ILE A 303 11.03 -12.01 -10.05
N ASP A 304 12.30 -11.82 -10.45
CA ASP A 304 13.44 -12.39 -9.70
C ASP A 304 13.44 -11.91 -8.24
N LEU A 305 13.25 -10.61 -8.05
CA LEU A 305 13.24 -9.98 -6.74
C LEU A 305 12.04 -10.46 -5.91
N ALA A 306 10.86 -10.53 -6.51
CA ALA A 306 9.66 -11.02 -5.85
C ALA A 306 9.81 -12.50 -5.43
N VAL A 307 10.39 -13.34 -6.29
CA VAL A 307 10.64 -14.75 -5.98
C VAL A 307 11.62 -14.92 -4.82
N GLU A 308 12.67 -14.11 -4.74
CA GLU A 308 13.65 -14.16 -3.64
C GLU A 308 13.02 -13.92 -2.26
N GLN A 309 11.95 -13.11 -2.18
CA GLN A 309 11.23 -12.79 -0.95
C GLN A 309 10.22 -13.85 -0.49
N ILE A 310 9.93 -14.85 -1.33
CA ILE A 310 9.00 -15.93 -0.97
C ILE A 310 9.81 -17.04 -0.27
N PRO A 311 9.45 -17.48 0.95
CA PRO A 311 10.05 -18.65 1.57
C PRO A 311 10.00 -19.90 0.69
N THR A 312 10.99 -20.77 0.82
CA THR A 312 11.01 -22.08 0.14
C THR A 312 11.07 -23.19 1.16
N CYS A 313 10.48 -24.32 0.80
CA CYS A 313 10.61 -25.58 1.51
C CYS A 313 11.49 -26.57 0.73
N ASN A 314 11.40 -26.59 -0.60
CA ASN A 314 12.26 -27.42 -1.45
C ASN A 314 12.70 -26.72 -2.74
N SER A 315 13.52 -27.40 -3.55
CA SER A 315 14.09 -26.86 -4.79
C SER A 315 13.06 -26.53 -5.86
N ASN A 316 11.86 -27.13 -5.82
CA ASN A 316 10.83 -26.92 -6.84
C ASN A 316 10.00 -25.66 -6.59
N ASP A 317 10.07 -25.08 -5.38
CA ASP A 317 9.32 -23.88 -5.03
C ASP A 317 9.74 -22.69 -5.88
N ARG A 318 11.04 -22.46 -6.06
CA ARG A 318 11.56 -21.30 -6.81
C ARG A 318 11.07 -21.28 -8.27
N PRO A 319 11.23 -22.36 -9.06
CA PRO A 319 10.66 -22.42 -10.41
C PRO A 319 9.15 -22.18 -10.43
N ARG A 320 8.41 -22.83 -9.52
CA ARG A 320 6.95 -22.70 -9.42
C ARG A 320 6.51 -21.26 -9.14
N HIS A 321 7.09 -20.63 -8.12
CA HIS A 321 6.81 -19.23 -7.77
C HIS A 321 7.06 -18.32 -8.97
N ARG A 322 8.18 -18.51 -9.67
CA ARG A 322 8.53 -17.73 -10.85
C ARG A 322 7.48 -17.88 -11.95
N THR A 323 7.08 -19.11 -12.26
CA THR A 323 6.07 -19.40 -13.28
C THR A 323 4.72 -18.76 -12.94
N LEU A 324 4.26 -18.90 -11.69
CA LEU A 324 3.01 -18.30 -11.23
C LEU A 324 3.05 -16.78 -11.36
N LEU A 325 4.14 -16.13 -10.94
CA LEU A 325 4.27 -14.67 -11.03
C LEU A 325 4.39 -14.18 -12.49
N LEU A 326 5.07 -14.91 -13.37
CA LEU A 326 5.10 -14.57 -14.81
C LEU A 326 3.71 -14.68 -15.44
N LEU A 327 2.96 -15.73 -15.10
CA LEU A 327 1.59 -15.92 -15.56
C LEU A 327 0.67 -14.80 -15.06
N LEU A 328 0.79 -14.40 -13.78
CA LEU A 328 0.01 -13.29 -13.21
C LEU A 328 0.36 -11.95 -13.86
N GLN A 329 1.63 -11.70 -14.17
CA GLN A 329 2.06 -10.50 -14.89
C GLN A 329 1.48 -10.45 -16.30
N ALA A 330 1.43 -11.59 -17.01
CA ALA A 330 0.81 -11.66 -18.33
C ALA A 330 -0.71 -11.40 -18.27
N TRP A 331 -1.38 -11.93 -17.26
CA TRP A 331 -2.79 -11.63 -17.02
C TRP A 331 -3.03 -10.14 -16.74
N SER A 332 -2.23 -9.54 -15.86
CA SER A 332 -2.30 -8.11 -15.54
C SER A 332 -2.22 -7.24 -16.80
N HIS A 333 -1.29 -7.56 -17.71
CA HIS A 333 -1.17 -6.86 -19.00
C HIS A 333 -2.41 -7.03 -19.88
N LEU A 334 -2.92 -8.26 -20.02
CA LEU A 334 -4.14 -8.53 -20.79
C LEU A 334 -5.35 -7.77 -20.22
N ALA A 335 -5.47 -7.75 -18.89
CA ALA A 335 -6.56 -7.07 -18.21
C ALA A 335 -6.50 -5.56 -18.40
N ASP A 336 -5.31 -4.94 -18.30
CA ASP A 336 -5.12 -3.52 -18.57
C ASP A 336 -5.44 -3.18 -20.06
N GLN A 337 -4.99 -4.01 -21.01
CA GLN A 337 -5.25 -3.81 -22.44
C GLN A 337 -6.74 -3.83 -22.80
N HIS A 338 -7.51 -4.69 -22.12
CA HIS A 338 -8.93 -4.87 -22.39
C HIS A 338 -9.84 -4.21 -21.34
N ASN A 339 -9.28 -3.44 -20.41
CA ASN A 339 -10.00 -2.80 -19.30
C ASN A 339 -10.89 -3.78 -18.51
N LEU A 340 -10.38 -4.98 -18.23
CA LEU A 340 -11.11 -6.02 -17.52
C LEU A 340 -11.24 -5.67 -16.03
N GLN A 341 -12.46 -5.79 -15.49
CA GLN A 341 -12.71 -5.68 -14.06
C GLN A 341 -12.66 -7.07 -13.43
N TYR A 342 -11.80 -7.23 -12.43
CA TYR A 342 -11.62 -8.48 -11.69
C TYR A 342 -11.04 -8.16 -10.31
N TRP A 343 -10.95 -9.13 -9.41
CA TRP A 343 -10.21 -8.99 -8.17
C TRP A 343 -9.56 -10.29 -7.71
N LEU A 344 -8.49 -10.20 -6.93
CA LEU A 344 -7.88 -11.35 -6.26
C LEU A 344 -8.88 -12.06 -5.36
N THR A 345 -8.86 -13.38 -5.34
CA THR A 345 -9.75 -14.20 -4.50
C THR A 345 -9.01 -15.43 -3.97
N PHE A 346 -9.67 -16.22 -3.11
CA PHE A 346 -9.16 -17.49 -2.59
C PHE A 346 -7.74 -17.38 -2.00
N GLY A 347 -6.88 -18.40 -2.15
CA GLY A 347 -5.50 -18.39 -1.65
C GLY A 347 -4.68 -17.19 -2.14
N SER A 348 -4.96 -16.68 -3.34
CA SER A 348 -4.32 -15.45 -3.84
C SER A 348 -4.73 -14.22 -3.04
N LEU A 349 -5.98 -14.11 -2.59
CA LEU A 349 -6.39 -13.01 -1.70
C LEU A 349 -5.80 -13.15 -0.29
N ILE A 350 -5.72 -14.38 0.23
CA ILE A 350 -5.04 -14.65 1.51
C ILE A 350 -3.57 -14.24 1.44
N GLY A 351 -2.86 -14.66 0.38
CA GLY A 351 -1.47 -14.26 0.15
C GLY A 351 -1.31 -12.75 0.07
N TYR A 352 -2.24 -12.06 -0.60
CA TYR A 352 -2.25 -10.61 -0.64
C TYR A 352 -2.40 -9.99 0.76
N VAL A 353 -3.38 -10.43 1.56
CA VAL A 353 -3.63 -9.90 2.90
C VAL A 353 -2.46 -10.18 3.85
N GLN A 354 -1.93 -11.41 3.86
CA GLN A 354 -0.88 -11.79 4.80
C GLN A 354 0.48 -11.20 4.47
N ARG A 355 0.81 -11.09 3.17
CA ARG A 355 2.19 -10.82 2.75
C ARG A 355 2.32 -10.09 1.42
N ARG A 356 1.24 -9.46 0.94
CA ARG A 356 1.20 -8.70 -0.31
C ARG A 356 1.72 -9.50 -1.52
N GLY A 357 1.47 -10.80 -1.56
CA GLY A 357 2.03 -11.67 -2.60
C GLY A 357 1.75 -13.15 -2.42
N LEU A 358 2.40 -13.98 -3.22
CA LEU A 358 2.16 -15.42 -3.24
C LEU A 358 2.41 -16.08 -1.88
N LEU A 359 1.52 -17.00 -1.48
CA LEU A 359 1.84 -17.88 -0.36
C LEU A 359 2.94 -18.85 -0.81
N PRO A 360 3.90 -19.19 0.08
CA PRO A 360 5.03 -20.05 -0.28
C PRO A 360 4.65 -21.43 -0.85
N HIS A 361 3.47 -21.93 -0.49
CA HIS A 361 2.98 -23.24 -0.87
C HIS A 361 2.00 -23.21 -2.06
N ASP A 362 1.60 -22.04 -2.56
CA ASP A 362 0.62 -21.91 -3.65
C ASP A 362 1.04 -22.69 -4.91
N SER A 363 0.08 -23.43 -5.48
CA SER A 363 0.24 -24.15 -6.75
C SER A 363 -0.51 -23.53 -7.92
N ASP A 364 -1.38 -22.57 -7.66
CA ASP A 364 -2.28 -21.94 -8.61
C ASP A 364 -2.57 -20.48 -8.20
N LEU A 365 -3.38 -19.81 -9.02
CA LEU A 365 -3.78 -18.43 -8.83
C LEU A 365 -5.27 -18.30 -9.07
N HIS A 366 -5.93 -17.44 -8.30
CA HIS A 366 -7.37 -17.28 -8.35
C HIS A 366 -7.75 -15.81 -8.43
N ILE A 367 -8.65 -15.51 -9.37
CA ILE A 367 -9.32 -14.21 -9.47
C ILE A 367 -10.83 -14.40 -9.60
N THR A 368 -11.60 -13.37 -9.26
CA THR A 368 -13.04 -13.33 -9.48
C THR A 368 -13.40 -12.17 -10.41
N MET A 369 -14.47 -12.34 -11.18
CA MET A 369 -15.08 -11.26 -11.97
C MET A 369 -16.59 -11.38 -12.01
N ALA A 370 -17.29 -10.31 -12.40
CA ALA A 370 -18.74 -10.37 -12.61
C ALA A 370 -19.07 -11.37 -13.72
N VAL A 371 -20.10 -12.19 -13.53
CA VAL A 371 -20.50 -13.19 -14.54
C VAL A 371 -20.79 -12.53 -15.90
N ASN A 372 -21.36 -11.32 -15.91
CA ASN A 372 -21.64 -10.58 -17.14
C ASN A 372 -20.37 -10.16 -17.90
N ASP A 373 -19.25 -9.97 -17.20
CA ASP A 373 -17.97 -9.61 -17.82
C ASP A 373 -17.26 -10.84 -18.43
N THR A 374 -17.71 -12.07 -18.11
CA THR A 374 -17.16 -13.30 -18.72
C THR A 374 -17.38 -13.34 -20.23
N GLN A 375 -18.41 -12.67 -20.76
CA GLN A 375 -18.61 -12.55 -22.21
C GLN A 375 -17.43 -11.84 -22.90
N GLN A 376 -16.79 -10.87 -22.23
CA GLN A 376 -15.62 -10.19 -22.77
C GLN A 376 -14.43 -11.15 -22.89
N LEU A 377 -14.25 -12.05 -21.91
CA LEU A 377 -13.24 -13.11 -21.99
C LEU A 377 -13.50 -14.05 -23.16
N LEU A 378 -14.77 -14.42 -23.40
CA LEU A 378 -15.12 -15.28 -24.53
C LEU A 378 -14.73 -14.62 -25.86
N ASN A 379 -15.00 -13.32 -26.01
CA ASN A 379 -14.61 -12.56 -27.19
C ASN A 379 -13.08 -12.55 -27.37
N ILE A 380 -12.32 -12.30 -26.31
CA ILE A 380 -10.85 -12.30 -26.34
C ILE A 380 -10.32 -13.70 -26.70
N SER A 381 -10.93 -14.77 -26.17
CA SER A 381 -10.50 -16.15 -26.42
C SER A 381 -10.57 -16.57 -27.89
N HIS A 382 -11.41 -15.92 -28.69
CA HIS A 382 -11.54 -16.16 -30.13
C HIS A 382 -10.53 -15.36 -30.98
N THR A 383 -9.70 -14.52 -30.34
CA THR A 383 -8.67 -13.73 -31.02
C THR A 383 -7.30 -14.39 -30.88
N ASN A 384 -6.35 -13.98 -31.72
CA ASN A 384 -4.95 -14.36 -31.56
C ASN A 384 -4.20 -13.35 -30.66
N PHE A 385 -4.68 -13.16 -29.43
CA PHE A 385 -4.11 -12.18 -28.50
C PHE A 385 -2.70 -12.57 -28.01
N SER A 386 -2.33 -13.86 -28.08
CA SER A 386 -1.01 -14.35 -27.68
C SER A 386 -0.66 -15.68 -28.33
N SER A 387 0.63 -15.89 -28.60
CA SER A 387 1.19 -17.21 -28.95
C SER A 387 1.58 -18.06 -27.73
N ASN A 388 1.68 -17.46 -26.54
CA ASN A 388 2.21 -18.10 -25.34
C ASN A 388 1.12 -18.44 -24.33
N TYR A 389 0.00 -17.72 -24.38
CA TYR A 389 -1.10 -17.88 -23.45
C TYR A 389 -2.39 -18.26 -24.17
N GLN A 390 -3.23 -19.02 -23.49
CA GLN A 390 -4.55 -19.39 -23.95
C GLN A 390 -5.59 -19.01 -22.90
N LEU A 391 -6.68 -18.40 -23.35
CA LEU A 391 -7.86 -18.15 -22.53
C LEU A 391 -8.91 -19.20 -22.90
N LYS A 392 -9.29 -20.06 -21.94
CA LYS A 392 -10.39 -21.03 -22.12
C LYS A 392 -11.58 -20.60 -21.28
N VAL A 393 -12.72 -20.36 -21.93
CA VAL A 393 -13.97 -19.99 -21.26
C VAL A 393 -14.93 -21.17 -21.32
N HIS A 394 -15.52 -21.54 -20.20
CA HIS A 394 -16.45 -22.65 -20.12
C HIS A 394 -17.69 -22.37 -20.98
N PRO A 395 -18.18 -23.26 -21.87
CA PRO A 395 -19.27 -22.95 -22.80
C PRO A 395 -20.60 -22.63 -22.09
N GLN A 396 -20.76 -23.14 -20.87
CA GLN A 396 -21.90 -22.92 -20.00
C GLN A 396 -21.58 -21.95 -18.84
N TRP A 397 -20.67 -20.99 -19.05
CA TRP A 397 -20.24 -20.01 -18.04
C TRP A 397 -21.40 -19.18 -17.44
N ASN A 398 -22.49 -19.03 -18.20
CA ASN A 398 -23.69 -18.29 -17.81
C ASN A 398 -24.70 -19.13 -17.00
N ILE A 399 -24.52 -20.45 -16.91
CA ILE A 399 -25.35 -21.32 -16.07
C ILE A 399 -24.91 -21.13 -14.61
N ILE A 400 -25.86 -20.79 -13.75
CA ILE A 400 -25.65 -20.68 -12.29
C ILE A 400 -25.58 -22.08 -11.69
N GLY A 401 -24.61 -22.29 -10.79
CA GLY A 401 -24.35 -23.59 -10.16
C GLY A 401 -23.45 -24.47 -11.02
N THR A 402 -22.35 -24.94 -10.44
CA THR A 402 -21.38 -25.84 -11.11
C THR A 402 -21.96 -27.23 -11.33
N GLU A 403 -22.89 -27.64 -10.48
CA GLU A 403 -23.64 -28.89 -10.54
C GLU A 403 -24.54 -29.00 -11.78
N ASN A 404 -24.90 -27.87 -12.38
CA ASN A 404 -25.76 -27.80 -13.57
C ASN A 404 -24.95 -27.78 -14.88
N ARG A 405 -23.63 -27.92 -14.81
CA ARG A 405 -22.72 -27.83 -15.96
C ARG A 405 -22.20 -29.21 -16.36
N SER A 406 -21.93 -29.36 -17.66
CA SER A 406 -21.31 -30.54 -18.25
C SER A 406 -19.85 -30.26 -18.59
N ASN A 407 -19.01 -31.29 -18.65
CA ASN A 407 -17.66 -31.18 -19.21
C ASN A 407 -17.73 -31.15 -20.75
N PHE A 408 -16.76 -30.50 -21.39
CA PHE A 408 -16.63 -30.46 -22.85
C PHE A 408 -15.22 -30.92 -23.29
N PRO A 409 -14.90 -32.23 -23.17
CA PRO A 409 -13.55 -32.73 -23.47
C PRO A 409 -13.11 -32.51 -24.91
N ASP A 410 -14.05 -32.57 -25.87
CA ASP A 410 -13.78 -32.33 -27.30
C ASP A 410 -13.32 -30.90 -27.60
N GLN A 411 -13.58 -29.96 -26.67
CA GLN A 411 -13.12 -28.58 -26.73
C GLN A 411 -11.90 -28.34 -25.81
N GLY A 412 -11.37 -29.40 -25.20
CA GLY A 412 -10.30 -29.36 -24.21
C GLY A 412 -10.70 -28.64 -22.92
N ILE A 413 -11.99 -28.61 -22.60
CA ILE A 413 -12.55 -28.02 -21.37
C ILE A 413 -12.96 -29.18 -20.47
N ASN A 414 -12.00 -29.61 -19.65
CA ASN A 414 -12.12 -30.74 -18.72
C ASN A 414 -12.41 -30.26 -17.29
N PHE A 415 -13.15 -29.16 -17.16
CA PHE A 415 -13.51 -28.56 -15.89
C PHE A 415 -14.94 -28.01 -15.97
N VAL A 416 -15.71 -28.13 -14.89
CA VAL A 416 -17.05 -27.50 -14.74
C VAL A 416 -16.99 -26.17 -13.98
N THR A 417 -15.89 -25.95 -13.25
CA THR A 417 -15.48 -24.74 -12.55
C THR A 417 -13.96 -24.62 -12.70
N PRO A 418 -13.37 -23.43 -12.88
CA PRO A 418 -13.96 -22.08 -12.86
C PRO A 418 -14.75 -21.70 -14.13
N ASN A 419 -15.19 -20.43 -14.25
CA ASN A 419 -15.83 -19.92 -15.47
C ASN A 419 -14.86 -19.80 -16.64
N ALA A 420 -13.60 -19.49 -16.36
CA ALA A 420 -12.54 -19.45 -17.35
C ALA A 420 -11.18 -19.75 -16.72
N ARG A 421 -10.22 -20.14 -17.57
CA ARG A 421 -8.81 -20.30 -17.21
C ARG A 421 -7.93 -19.53 -18.16
N PHE A 422 -7.01 -18.75 -17.60
CA PHE A 422 -5.91 -18.15 -18.35
C PHE A 422 -4.67 -19.02 -18.17
N ILE A 423 -4.18 -19.63 -19.25
CA ILE A 423 -3.26 -20.77 -19.22
C ILE A 423 -1.96 -20.39 -19.92
N ASP A 424 -0.83 -20.66 -19.30
CA ASP A 424 0.48 -20.67 -19.97
C ASP A 424 0.64 -21.97 -20.76
N LEU A 425 0.85 -21.86 -22.08
CA LEU A 425 0.97 -23.00 -22.97
C LEU A 425 2.27 -23.77 -22.77
N GLU A 426 3.32 -23.18 -22.22
CA GLU A 426 4.60 -23.86 -21.94
C GLU A 426 4.52 -24.63 -20.62
N SER A 427 4.25 -23.93 -19.52
CA SER A 427 4.28 -24.53 -18.18
C SER A 427 3.00 -25.27 -17.79
N LYS A 428 1.89 -25.02 -18.49
CA LYS A 428 0.53 -25.52 -18.19
C LYS A 428 -0.09 -25.00 -16.88
N TYR A 429 0.55 -24.06 -16.20
CA TYR A 429 -0.07 -23.36 -15.07
C TYR A 429 -1.22 -22.48 -15.55
N SER A 430 -2.21 -22.28 -14.68
CA SER A 430 -3.37 -21.46 -14.98
C SER A 430 -3.76 -20.53 -13.85
N ILE A 431 -4.42 -19.43 -14.22
CA ILE A 431 -5.22 -18.61 -13.31
C ILE A 431 -6.67 -19.04 -13.47
N ASP A 432 -7.29 -19.42 -12.36
CA ASP A 432 -8.69 -19.78 -12.29
C ASP A 432 -9.54 -18.51 -12.10
N ILE A 433 -10.50 -18.31 -13.00
CA ILE A 433 -11.34 -17.11 -13.08
C ILE A 433 -12.77 -17.46 -12.63
N LEU A 434 -13.05 -17.22 -11.36
CA LEU A 434 -14.34 -17.55 -10.75
C LEU A 434 -15.41 -16.47 -11.03
N PRO A 435 -16.68 -16.87 -11.13
CA PRO A 435 -17.78 -15.93 -11.27
C PRO A 435 -18.19 -15.29 -9.94
N SER A 436 -18.70 -14.08 -10.04
CA SER A 436 -19.54 -13.45 -9.02
C SER A 436 -20.90 -13.07 -9.62
N TYR A 437 -21.92 -13.06 -8.77
CA TYR A 437 -23.30 -12.80 -9.13
C TYR A 437 -23.85 -11.66 -8.28
N ASP A 438 -24.61 -10.74 -8.87
CA ASP A 438 -25.36 -9.76 -8.11
C ASP A 438 -26.59 -10.46 -7.49
N ALA A 439 -26.54 -10.77 -6.19
CA ALA A 439 -27.69 -11.32 -5.47
C ALA A 439 -28.83 -10.30 -5.36
N ASN A 440 -28.46 -9.04 -5.12
CA ASN A 440 -29.36 -7.90 -5.06
C ASN A 440 -28.56 -6.61 -5.29
N LYS A 441 -29.20 -5.43 -5.21
CA LYS A 441 -28.51 -4.14 -5.42
C LYS A 441 -27.35 -3.86 -4.45
N GLN A 442 -27.28 -4.56 -3.31
CA GLN A 442 -26.35 -4.29 -2.23
C GLN A 442 -25.33 -5.40 -1.99
N ASN A 443 -25.55 -6.63 -2.49
CA ASN A 443 -24.73 -7.80 -2.16
C ASN A 443 -24.23 -8.52 -3.41
N LEU A 444 -23.02 -9.07 -3.31
CA LEU A 444 -22.44 -10.02 -4.26
C LEU A 444 -22.53 -11.43 -3.68
N THR A 445 -22.69 -12.41 -4.57
CA THR A 445 -22.63 -13.83 -4.26
C THR A 445 -21.49 -14.47 -5.03
N VAL A 446 -20.64 -15.23 -4.34
CA VAL A 446 -19.49 -15.96 -4.91
C VAL A 446 -19.41 -17.36 -4.29
N TYR A 447 -18.46 -18.16 -4.76
CA TYR A 447 -18.08 -19.42 -4.11
C TYR A 447 -17.11 -19.16 -2.95
N ASP A 448 -17.33 -19.86 -1.84
CA ASP A 448 -16.35 -20.00 -0.77
C ASP A 448 -15.34 -21.15 -1.09
N PRO A 449 -14.35 -21.41 -0.23
CA PRO A 449 -13.33 -22.43 -0.44
C PRO A 449 -13.86 -23.85 -0.56
N ASP A 450 -14.98 -24.12 0.09
CA ASP A 450 -15.69 -25.40 0.07
C ASP A 450 -16.70 -25.47 -1.09
N TYR A 451 -16.66 -24.50 -2.01
CA TYR A 451 -17.57 -24.32 -3.14
C TYR A 451 -19.04 -24.16 -2.74
N ASN A 452 -19.31 -23.66 -1.53
CA ASN A 452 -20.64 -23.21 -1.13
C ASN A 452 -20.88 -21.77 -1.57
N TRP A 453 -22.16 -21.41 -1.70
CA TRP A 453 -22.56 -20.03 -1.99
C TRP A 453 -22.43 -19.16 -0.73
N ILE A 454 -21.67 -18.08 -0.85
CA ILE A 454 -21.58 -17.04 0.17
C ILE A 454 -21.98 -15.69 -0.42
N SER A 455 -22.72 -14.90 0.35
CA SER A 455 -23.11 -13.54 -0.03
C SER A 455 -22.58 -12.51 0.96
N TYR A 456 -22.07 -11.39 0.45
CA TYR A 456 -21.53 -10.31 1.26
C TYR A 456 -21.82 -8.94 0.64
N PRO A 457 -21.71 -7.85 1.42
CA PRO A 457 -21.94 -6.49 0.93
C PRO A 457 -21.02 -6.10 -0.24
N LYS A 458 -21.62 -5.56 -1.31
CA LYS A 458 -20.94 -5.15 -2.55
C LYS A 458 -19.86 -4.08 -2.32
N ASN A 459 -20.00 -3.28 -1.27
CA ASN A 459 -19.00 -2.26 -0.89
C ASN A 459 -17.71 -2.83 -0.28
N TRP A 460 -17.66 -4.13 0.05
CA TRP A 460 -16.41 -4.80 0.42
C TRP A 460 -15.57 -5.12 -0.82
N THR A 461 -16.18 -5.24 -2.00
CA THR A 461 -15.47 -5.42 -3.27
C THR A 461 -15.27 -4.09 -3.99
N TYR A 462 -16.31 -3.28 -4.10
CA TYR A 462 -16.29 -2.06 -4.89
C TYR A 462 -16.20 -0.78 -4.03
N PRO A 463 -15.49 0.27 -4.50
CA PRO A 463 -14.75 0.32 -5.75
C PRO A 463 -13.49 -0.54 -5.69
N LEU A 464 -13.20 -1.24 -6.79
CA LEU A 464 -11.95 -2.00 -6.92
C LEU A 464 -10.75 -1.06 -6.77
N GLN A 465 -9.72 -1.53 -6.07
CA GLN A 465 -8.51 -0.77 -5.80
C GLN A 465 -7.34 -1.38 -6.56
N THR A 466 -6.43 -0.53 -7.05
CA THR A 466 -5.14 -1.01 -7.54
C THR A 466 -4.34 -1.52 -6.35
N CYS A 467 -3.77 -2.71 -6.46
CA CYS A 467 -2.90 -3.30 -5.46
C CYS A 467 -1.68 -3.95 -6.11
N TYR A 468 -0.65 -4.27 -5.31
CA TYR A 468 0.54 -4.97 -5.80
C TYR A 468 0.67 -6.34 -5.13
N PHE A 469 0.57 -7.39 -5.94
CA PHE A 469 0.75 -8.78 -5.53
C PHE A 469 2.11 -9.26 -6.00
N SER A 470 3.04 -9.46 -5.07
CA SER A 470 4.43 -9.82 -5.41
C SER A 470 5.01 -8.88 -6.48
N GLN A 471 4.82 -7.57 -6.29
CA GLN A 471 5.26 -6.49 -7.20
C GLN A 471 4.50 -6.39 -8.54
N ILE A 472 3.47 -7.21 -8.77
CA ILE A 472 2.64 -7.16 -9.97
C ILE A 472 1.40 -6.33 -9.67
N LYS A 473 1.13 -5.32 -10.50
CA LYS A 473 -0.08 -4.51 -10.42
C LYS A 473 -1.32 -5.37 -10.69
N MET A 474 -2.23 -5.42 -9.73
CA MET A 474 -3.47 -6.18 -9.78
C MET A 474 -4.65 -5.29 -9.38
N LEU A 475 -5.87 -5.82 -9.54
CA LEU A 475 -7.06 -5.25 -8.90
C LEU A 475 -7.40 -6.08 -7.65
N CYS A 476 -7.70 -5.37 -6.56
CA CYS A 476 -8.09 -5.92 -5.27
C CYS A 476 -9.47 -5.39 -4.86
N PRO A 477 -10.20 -6.15 -4.01
CA PRO A 477 -11.42 -5.66 -3.40
C PRO A 477 -11.16 -4.44 -2.50
N ALA A 478 -12.18 -3.62 -2.27
CA ALA A 478 -12.10 -2.43 -1.42
C ALA A 478 -11.75 -2.72 0.04
N ASP A 479 -12.15 -3.89 0.54
CA ASP A 479 -11.89 -4.39 1.88
C ASP A 479 -11.46 -5.88 1.82
N PRO A 480 -10.19 -6.15 1.50
CA PRO A 480 -9.67 -7.51 1.32
C PRO A 480 -9.67 -8.30 2.63
N GLU A 481 -9.41 -7.65 3.76
CA GLU A 481 -9.43 -8.28 5.08
C GLU A 481 -10.82 -8.80 5.44
N MET A 482 -11.89 -8.01 5.22
CA MET A 482 -13.27 -8.48 5.48
C MET A 482 -13.64 -9.69 4.63
N LEU A 483 -13.20 -9.75 3.37
CA LEU A 483 -13.45 -10.91 2.51
C LEU A 483 -12.67 -12.14 2.98
N VAL A 484 -11.40 -11.99 3.37
CA VAL A 484 -10.61 -13.10 3.91
C VAL A 484 -11.19 -13.62 5.22
N GLU A 485 -11.55 -12.73 6.15
CA GLU A 485 -12.16 -13.13 7.42
C GLU A 485 -13.49 -13.85 7.20
N THR A 486 -14.31 -13.35 6.28
CA THR A 486 -15.64 -13.92 6.00
C THR A 486 -15.56 -15.29 5.33
N MET A 487 -14.60 -15.50 4.41
CA MET A 487 -14.47 -16.76 3.66
C MET A 487 -13.62 -17.81 4.36
N PHE A 488 -12.61 -17.40 5.13
CA PHE A 488 -11.58 -18.30 5.69
C PHE A 488 -11.47 -18.22 7.22
N GLY A 489 -12.19 -17.29 7.85
CA GLY A 489 -12.12 -17.01 9.27
C GLY A 489 -10.94 -16.10 9.66
N VAL A 490 -11.06 -15.47 10.83
CA VAL A 490 -10.10 -14.47 11.37
C VAL A 490 -8.64 -14.95 11.41
N LYS A 491 -8.40 -16.26 11.54
CA LYS A 491 -7.04 -16.82 11.58
C LYS A 491 -6.32 -16.65 10.24
N ALA A 492 -7.04 -16.69 9.13
CA ALA A 492 -6.47 -16.55 7.80
C ALA A 492 -5.93 -15.14 7.51
N LEU A 493 -6.24 -14.14 8.35
CA LEU A 493 -5.65 -12.80 8.24
C LEU A 493 -4.16 -12.78 8.59
N THR A 494 -3.70 -13.68 9.46
CA THR A 494 -2.36 -13.60 10.06
C THR A 494 -1.58 -14.91 10.10
N LYS A 495 -2.25 -16.06 9.93
CA LYS A 495 -1.62 -17.38 10.05
C LYS A 495 -1.81 -18.19 8.77
N SER A 496 -0.69 -18.65 8.24
CA SER A 496 -0.67 -19.73 7.24
C SER A 496 -1.19 -21.02 7.88
N ASP A 497 -2.12 -21.68 7.20
CA ASP A 497 -2.59 -23.02 7.53
C ASP A 497 -1.59 -24.10 7.12
N THR A 498 -0.48 -23.73 6.49
CA THR A 498 0.54 -24.62 5.96
C THR A 498 1.93 -24.21 6.46
N GLN A 499 2.78 -25.19 6.78
CA GLN A 499 4.17 -24.98 7.23
C GLN A 499 5.13 -25.92 6.51
N CYS A 500 6.38 -25.52 6.38
CA CYS A 500 7.43 -26.40 5.85
C CYS A 500 7.89 -27.39 6.92
N ARG A 501 7.86 -28.69 6.63
CA ARG A 501 8.49 -29.75 7.44
C ARG A 501 9.26 -30.70 6.52
N ASN A 502 10.56 -30.89 6.80
CA ASN A 502 11.44 -31.82 6.08
C ASN A 502 11.35 -31.69 4.55
N GLY A 503 11.33 -30.45 4.03
CA GLY A 503 11.29 -30.19 2.59
C GLY A 503 9.90 -30.34 1.94
N THR A 504 8.85 -30.56 2.74
CA THR A 504 7.46 -30.64 2.26
C THR A 504 6.57 -29.63 2.97
N TRP A 505 5.71 -28.95 2.21
CA TRP A 505 4.65 -28.12 2.76
C TRP A 505 3.56 -29.03 3.33
N VAL A 506 3.26 -28.88 4.63
CA VAL A 506 2.26 -29.69 5.33
C VAL A 506 1.21 -28.79 5.99
N GLU A 507 -0.05 -29.15 5.84
CA GLU A 507 -1.14 -28.48 6.53
C GLU A 507 -1.01 -28.64 8.05
N ILE A 508 -1.29 -27.55 8.75
CA ILE A 508 -1.34 -27.44 10.20
C ILE A 508 -2.79 -27.71 10.59
N THR A 509 -3.18 -28.97 10.70
CA THR A 509 -4.49 -29.28 11.27
C THR A 509 -4.52 -28.76 12.71
N PRO A 510 -5.48 -27.92 13.12
CA PRO A 510 -5.71 -27.68 14.53
C PRO A 510 -6.05 -29.03 15.13
N GLY A 511 -5.25 -29.49 16.10
CA GLY A 511 -5.61 -30.70 16.84
C GLY A 511 -7.05 -30.55 17.34
N LYS A 512 -7.92 -31.51 16.97
CA LYS A 512 -9.21 -31.69 17.62
C LYS A 512 -8.94 -31.73 19.12
N LYS A 513 -9.33 -30.68 19.83
CA LYS A 513 -9.54 -30.74 21.27
C LYS A 513 -11.00 -31.08 21.51
#